data_AF-A0A415KFW8-F1
#
_entry.id   AF-A0A415KFW8-F1
#
_cell.length_a   1.000
_cell.length_b   1.000
_cell.length_c   1.000
_cell.angle_alpha   90.00
_cell.angle_beta   90.00
_cell.angle_gamma   90.00
#
_symmetry.space_group_name_H-M   'P 1'
#
loop_
_entity.id
_entity.type
_entity.pdbx_description
1 polymer ?
#
loop_
_entity_poly.entity_id
_entity_poly.type
_entity_poly.pdbx_seq_one_letter_code
_entity_poly.pdbx_strand_id
1 'polypeptide(L)'
;MGVFFIYILKSSVCLVLFYLFFRLLLSKETFHRFNRMALLGVLFFSLLIPCIEVTTRHQVEVQQAVLSIEQLLLMAELEATPANVGAVQETPAISWVQIVLLVYLAGILFLACRNIYSLICLFRLIHSGKHEKLEKGVTLVVHNQEIAPFSWMKYIVISRKDLEENGREILIHEMAHIHHRHSVDLLVADICIFFQWFNPGAWLLKQELQNVHEYEADETVINEGVNAAHPIIIGGMHKS
;
A
#
# COMPACT_ATOMS: atom_id res chain seq x y z
N MET A 1 -16.93 -13.21 -11.65
CA MET A 1 -15.81 -13.51 -10.74
C MET A 1 -14.45 -13.56 -11.43
N GLY A 2 -14.30 -14.22 -12.59
CA GLY A 2 -13.01 -14.33 -13.29
C GLY A 2 -12.38 -12.99 -13.74
N VAL A 3 -13.20 -12.05 -14.21
CA VAL A 3 -12.73 -10.73 -14.69
C VAL A 3 -12.00 -9.95 -13.59
N PHE A 4 -12.47 -10.03 -12.35
CA PHE A 4 -11.84 -9.37 -11.20
C PHE A 4 -10.47 -9.97 -10.87
N PHE A 5 -10.33 -11.30 -10.90
CA PHE A 5 -9.04 -11.97 -10.68
C PHE A 5 -8.05 -11.66 -11.79
N ILE A 6 -8.49 -11.66 -13.05
CA ILE A 6 -7.66 -11.29 -14.20
C ILE A 6 -7.20 -9.84 -14.05
N TYR A 7 -8.09 -8.94 -13.64
CA TYR A 7 -7.74 -7.54 -13.37
C TYR A 7 -6.68 -7.41 -12.26
N ILE A 8 -6.88 -8.05 -11.11
CA ILE A 8 -5.92 -8.01 -9.99
C ILE A 8 -4.56 -8.55 -10.41
N LEU A 9 -4.53 -9.65 -11.17
CA LEU A 9 -3.29 -10.27 -11.63
C LEU A 9 -2.56 -9.35 -12.62
N LYS A 10 -3.28 -8.76 -13.59
CA LYS A 10 -2.70 -7.77 -14.51
C LYS A 10 -2.13 -6.56 -13.76
N SER A 11 -2.90 -6.02 -12.81
CA SER A 11 -2.44 -4.90 -11.97
C SER A 11 -1.21 -5.27 -11.15
N SER A 12 -1.16 -6.50 -10.63
CA SER A 12 0.00 -7.02 -9.90
C SER A 12 1.27 -7.02 -10.76
N VAL A 13 1.16 -7.53 -12.00
CA VAL A 13 2.27 -7.55 -12.97
C VAL A 13 2.69 -6.13 -13.36
N CYS A 14 1.74 -5.24 -13.67
CA CYS A 14 2.03 -3.84 -13.98
C CYS A 14 2.76 -3.15 -12.83
N LEU A 15 2.32 -3.36 -11.59
CA LEU A 15 2.94 -2.79 -10.40
C LEU A 15 4.39 -3.22 -10.26
N VAL A 16 4.68 -4.52 -10.39
CA VAL A 16 6.05 -5.05 -10.31
C VAL A 16 6.92 -4.51 -11.45
N LEU A 17 6.40 -4.45 -12.68
CA LEU A 17 7.15 -3.93 -13.82
C LEU A 17 7.50 -2.45 -13.65
N PHE A 18 6.53 -1.61 -13.25
CA PHE A 18 6.78 -0.20 -13.00
C PHE A 18 7.70 0.03 -11.81
N TYR A 19 7.57 -0.78 -10.75
CA TYR A 19 8.52 -0.75 -9.64
C TYR A 19 9.94 -1.08 -10.10
N LEU A 20 10.14 -2.11 -10.92
CA LEU A 20 11.46 -2.44 -11.47
C LEU A 20 12.02 -1.31 -12.32
N PHE A 21 11.19 -0.68 -13.16
CA PHE A 21 11.59 0.48 -13.95
C PHE A 21 12.03 1.65 -13.06
N PHE A 22 11.23 2.00 -12.04
CA PHE A 22 11.58 2.99 -11.03
C PHE A 22 12.91 2.62 -10.35
N ARG A 23 13.07 1.37 -9.92
CA ARG A 23 14.27 0.94 -9.20
C ARG A 23 15.52 1.01 -10.07
N LEU A 24 15.44 0.64 -11.34
CA LEU A 24 16.60 0.64 -12.22
C LEU A 24 17.03 2.04 -12.66
N LEU A 25 16.06 2.94 -12.88
CA LEU A 25 16.33 4.25 -13.48
C LEU A 25 16.33 5.40 -12.49
N LEU A 26 15.44 5.39 -11.51
CA LEU A 26 15.16 6.53 -10.64
C LEU A 26 15.68 6.35 -9.21
N SER A 27 15.85 5.12 -8.71
CA SER A 27 16.28 4.90 -7.31
C SER A 27 17.64 5.51 -6.96
N LYS A 28 18.48 5.80 -7.95
CA LYS A 28 19.82 6.38 -7.76
C LYS A 28 19.84 7.91 -7.86
N GLU A 29 18.73 8.53 -8.20
CA GLU A 29 18.64 9.99 -8.30
C GLU A 29 18.49 10.60 -6.90
N THR A 30 19.26 11.65 -6.61
CA THR A 30 19.26 12.33 -5.31
C THR A 30 18.09 13.30 -5.14
N PHE A 31 17.21 13.42 -6.13
CA PHE A 31 16.04 14.30 -6.07
C PHE A 31 14.85 13.62 -5.38
N HIS A 32 14.81 13.67 -4.04
CA HIS A 32 13.82 12.99 -3.21
C HIS A 32 12.35 13.33 -3.57
N ARG A 33 12.06 14.61 -3.86
CA ARG A 33 10.72 15.05 -4.30
C ARG A 33 10.26 14.37 -5.59
N PHE A 34 11.17 14.21 -6.55
CA PHE A 34 10.88 13.53 -7.80
C PHE A 34 10.65 12.04 -7.57
N ASN A 35 11.46 11.41 -6.71
CA ASN A 35 11.29 10.01 -6.34
C ASN A 35 9.95 9.77 -5.64
N ARG A 36 9.50 10.67 -4.76
CA ARG A 36 8.17 10.59 -4.12
C ARG A 36 7.05 10.64 -5.16
N MET A 37 7.08 11.61 -6.06
CA MET A 37 6.09 11.75 -7.13
C MET A 37 6.08 10.54 -8.07
N ALA A 38 7.25 10.00 -8.40
CA ALA A 38 7.39 8.81 -9.23
C ALA A 38 6.79 7.57 -8.54
N LEU A 39 7.09 7.34 -7.26
CA LEU A 39 6.54 6.22 -6.47
C LEU A 39 5.01 6.29 -6.38
N LEU A 40 4.45 7.46 -6.08
CA LEU A 40 3.01 7.67 -6.08
C LEU A 40 2.40 7.47 -7.48
N GLY A 41 3.11 7.91 -8.52
CA GLY A 41 2.75 7.66 -9.91
C GLY A 41 2.71 6.16 -10.24
N VAL A 42 3.70 5.38 -9.82
CA VAL A 42 3.74 3.92 -10.01
C VAL A 42 2.51 3.26 -9.37
N LEU A 43 2.18 3.63 -8.13
CA LEU A 43 0.97 3.14 -7.46
C LEU A 43 -0.28 3.49 -8.29
N PHE A 44 -0.42 4.74 -8.71
CA PHE A 44 -1.58 5.21 -9.45
C PHE A 44 -1.72 4.53 -10.84
N PHE A 45 -0.66 4.52 -11.65
CA PHE A 45 -0.69 3.94 -13.00
C PHE A 45 -0.84 2.42 -13.00
N SER A 46 -0.29 1.73 -11.99
CA SER A 46 -0.45 0.27 -11.87
C SER A 46 -1.90 -0.16 -11.60
N LEU A 47 -2.71 0.72 -11.01
CA LEU A 47 -4.15 0.51 -10.84
C LEU A 47 -4.94 1.01 -12.07
N LEU A 48 -4.56 2.16 -12.64
CA LEU A 48 -5.32 2.81 -13.70
C LEU A 48 -5.22 2.09 -15.05
N ILE A 49 -4.03 1.61 -15.45
CA ILE A 49 -3.82 0.97 -16.76
C ILE A 49 -4.68 -0.28 -16.96
N PRO A 50 -4.72 -1.24 -16.01
CA PRO A 50 -5.61 -2.39 -16.12
C PRO A 50 -7.10 -2.00 -16.15
N CYS A 51 -7.48 -0.86 -15.55
CA CYS A 51 -8.88 -0.40 -15.50
C CYS A 51 -9.34 0.12 -16.86
N ILE A 52 -8.44 0.81 -17.57
CA ILE A 52 -8.68 1.24 -18.95
C ILE A 52 -8.83 0.02 -19.85
N GLU A 53 -7.91 -0.94 -19.82
CA GLU A 53 -8.00 -2.16 -20.66
C GLU A 53 -9.28 -2.97 -20.42
N VAL A 54 -9.73 -3.09 -19.15
CA VAL A 54 -10.98 -3.79 -18.83
C VAL A 54 -12.19 -3.08 -19.43
N THR A 55 -12.15 -1.75 -19.49
CA THR A 55 -13.21 -0.94 -20.12
C THR A 55 -13.23 -1.14 -21.64
N THR A 56 -12.06 -1.24 -22.29
CA THR A 56 -11.95 -1.43 -23.75
C THR A 56 -12.27 -2.87 -24.20
N ARG A 57 -11.99 -3.87 -23.36
CA ARG A 57 -12.26 -5.30 -23.67
C ARG A 57 -13.73 -5.69 -23.60
N HIS A 58 -14.64 -4.76 -23.28
CA HIS A 58 -16.06 -5.06 -23.39
C HIS A 58 -16.56 -5.15 -24.86
N GLN A 59 -15.69 -4.91 -25.87
CA GLN A 59 -16.09 -5.06 -27.27
C GLN A 59 -15.16 -5.84 -28.21
N VAL A 60 -13.94 -6.26 -27.85
CA VAL A 60 -13.11 -7.04 -28.81
C VAL A 60 -12.16 -8.00 -28.08
N GLU A 61 -12.07 -9.24 -28.59
CA GLU A 61 -10.99 -10.22 -28.36
C GLU A 61 -11.05 -11.25 -27.20
N VAL A 62 -12.22 -11.64 -26.68
CA VAL A 62 -12.32 -12.92 -25.91
C VAL A 62 -13.26 -13.94 -26.57
N GLN A 63 -14.05 -13.54 -27.57
CA GLN A 63 -14.91 -14.48 -28.29
C GLN A 63 -14.15 -15.43 -29.24
N GLN A 64 -13.02 -15.03 -29.82
CA GLN A 64 -12.37 -15.85 -30.86
C GLN A 64 -11.62 -17.08 -30.36
N ALA A 65 -11.05 -17.07 -29.14
CA ALA A 65 -10.37 -18.24 -28.59
C ALA A 65 -11.33 -19.25 -27.92
N VAL A 66 -12.51 -18.78 -27.48
CA VAL A 66 -13.54 -19.63 -26.86
C VAL A 66 -14.41 -20.29 -27.93
N LEU A 67 -14.75 -19.58 -29.02
CA LEU A 67 -15.49 -20.15 -30.16
C LEU A 67 -14.73 -21.30 -30.85
N SER A 68 -13.39 -21.24 -30.92
CA SER A 68 -12.59 -22.32 -31.54
C SER A 68 -12.55 -23.61 -30.72
N ILE A 69 -12.74 -23.54 -29.40
CA ILE A 69 -12.71 -24.72 -28.51
C ILE A 69 -14.11 -25.36 -28.44
N GLU A 70 -15.17 -24.56 -28.42
CA GLU A 70 -16.56 -25.06 -28.48
C GLU A 70 -16.86 -25.79 -29.79
N GLN A 71 -16.32 -25.32 -30.93
CA GLN A 71 -16.50 -25.97 -32.23
C GLN A 71 -15.76 -27.31 -32.33
N LEU A 72 -14.59 -27.43 -31.69
CA LEU A 72 -13.83 -28.69 -31.62
C LEU A 72 -14.52 -29.71 -30.69
N LEU A 73 -15.13 -29.25 -29.60
CA LEU A 73 -15.87 -30.10 -28.66
C LEU A 73 -17.21 -30.57 -29.22
N LEU A 74 -17.96 -29.71 -29.93
CA LEU A 74 -19.21 -30.09 -30.60
C LEU A 74 -19.01 -31.12 -31.71
N MET A 75 -17.86 -31.11 -32.39
CA MET A 75 -17.50 -32.14 -33.37
C MET A 75 -17.10 -33.47 -32.71
N ALA A 76 -16.53 -33.44 -31.49
CA ALA A 76 -16.19 -34.64 -30.73
C ALA A 76 -17.40 -35.28 -30.04
N GLU A 77 -18.43 -34.49 -29.71
CA GLU A 77 -19.63 -34.95 -29.00
C GLU A 77 -20.68 -35.58 -29.93
N LEU A 78 -20.61 -35.33 -31.25
CA LEU A 78 -21.52 -35.94 -32.23
C LEU A 78 -21.20 -37.42 -32.55
N GLU A 79 -20.02 -37.91 -32.20
CA GLU A 79 -19.62 -39.32 -32.43
C GLU A 79 -19.96 -40.26 -31.25
N ALA A 80 -20.49 -39.75 -30.13
CA ALA A 80 -20.70 -40.54 -28.92
C ALA A 80 -22.09 -40.32 -28.29
N THR A 81 -23.13 -40.90 -28.88
CA THR A 81 -24.35 -41.24 -28.12
C THR A 81 -24.75 -42.70 -28.40
N PRO A 82 -25.09 -43.46 -27.33
CA PRO A 82 -26.49 -43.46 -26.92
C PRO A 82 -26.74 -43.32 -25.40
N ALA A 83 -27.83 -42.61 -25.12
CA ALA A 83 -28.80 -42.74 -24.03
C ALA A 83 -28.38 -43.42 -22.70
N ASN A 84 -28.40 -42.64 -21.61
CA ASN A 84 -29.17 -43.04 -20.43
C ASN A 84 -29.47 -41.85 -19.49
N VAL A 85 -30.74 -41.78 -19.11
CA VAL A 85 -31.33 -40.81 -18.19
C VAL A 85 -30.96 -41.21 -16.76
N GLY A 86 -30.22 -40.33 -16.07
CA GLY A 86 -29.96 -40.42 -14.64
C GLY A 86 -29.78 -39.01 -14.10
N ALA A 87 -30.78 -38.53 -13.34
CA ALA A 87 -30.70 -37.25 -12.64
C ALA A 87 -29.59 -37.32 -11.59
N VAL A 88 -28.39 -36.87 -11.96
CA VAL A 88 -27.31 -36.61 -11.01
C VAL A 88 -27.66 -35.31 -10.31
N GLN A 89 -27.94 -35.39 -9.01
CA GLN A 89 -27.90 -34.21 -8.16
C GLN A 89 -26.48 -33.63 -8.25
N GLU A 90 -26.32 -32.51 -8.95
CA GLU A 90 -25.13 -31.68 -8.86
C GLU A 90 -25.04 -31.17 -7.41
N THR A 91 -24.27 -31.86 -6.58
CA THR A 91 -23.72 -31.25 -5.39
C THR A 91 -22.96 -30.01 -5.86
N PRO A 92 -23.10 -28.83 -5.22
CA PRO A 92 -22.31 -27.67 -5.60
C PRO A 92 -20.86 -27.98 -5.22
N ALA A 93 -20.12 -28.60 -6.14
CA ALA A 93 -18.71 -28.84 -6.01
C ALA A 93 -18.07 -27.46 -5.85
N ILE A 94 -17.46 -27.21 -4.68
CA ILE A 94 -16.75 -25.97 -4.43
C ILE A 94 -15.65 -25.87 -5.48
N SER A 95 -15.85 -24.98 -6.45
CA SER A 95 -14.88 -24.75 -7.52
C SER A 95 -13.59 -24.21 -6.90
N TRP A 96 -12.42 -24.61 -7.43
CA TRP A 96 -11.12 -24.05 -7.04
C TRP A 96 -11.10 -22.50 -7.02
N VAL A 97 -11.88 -21.86 -7.90
CA VAL A 97 -12.05 -20.40 -7.94
C VAL A 97 -12.69 -19.85 -6.66
N GLN A 98 -13.63 -20.58 -6.05
CA GLN A 98 -14.26 -20.19 -4.78
C GLN A 98 -13.28 -20.32 -3.61
N ILE A 99 -12.43 -21.36 -3.61
CA ILE A 99 -11.38 -21.53 -2.59
C ILE A 99 -10.38 -20.37 -2.67
N VAL A 100 -9.89 -20.03 -3.87
CA VAL A 100 -8.97 -18.91 -4.09
C VAL A 100 -9.60 -17.58 -3.66
N LEU A 101 -10.90 -17.38 -3.96
CA LEU A 101 -11.64 -16.20 -3.50
C LEU A 101 -11.73 -16.12 -1.99
N LEU A 102 -12.03 -17.24 -1.32
CA LEU A 102 -12.14 -17.27 0.13
C LEU A 102 -10.79 -16.96 0.77
N VAL A 103 -9.69 -17.53 0.27
CA VAL A 103 -8.32 -17.21 0.72
C VAL A 103 -7.99 -15.73 0.49
N TYR A 104 -8.34 -15.19 -0.67
CA TYR A 104 -8.12 -13.77 -0.98
C TYR A 104 -8.88 -12.85 -0.02
N LEU A 105 -10.16 -13.13 0.23
CA LEU A 105 -11.00 -12.37 1.18
C LEU A 105 -10.52 -12.52 2.62
N ALA A 106 -10.05 -13.70 3.02
CA ALA A 106 -9.46 -13.93 4.33
C ALA A 106 -8.18 -13.09 4.54
N GLY A 107 -7.31 -13.03 3.52
CA GLY A 107 -6.13 -12.17 3.54
C GLY A 107 -6.47 -10.69 3.66
N ILE A 108 -7.47 -10.22 2.89
CA ILE A 108 -8.00 -8.86 3.01
C ILE A 108 -8.51 -8.59 4.43
N LEU A 109 -9.33 -9.48 4.98
CA LEU A 109 -9.91 -9.31 6.30
C LEU A 109 -8.82 -9.26 7.38
N PHE A 110 -7.83 -10.15 7.30
CA PHE A 110 -6.69 -10.15 8.21
C PHE A 110 -5.92 -8.82 8.16
N LEU A 111 -5.61 -8.33 6.96
CA LEU A 111 -4.91 -7.08 6.77
C LEU A 111 -5.76 -5.87 7.21
N ALA A 112 -7.07 -5.90 6.98
CA ALA A 112 -8.03 -4.90 7.46
C ALA A 112 -7.99 -4.80 8.99
N CYS A 113 -8.16 -5.94 9.67
CA CYS A 113 -8.16 -6.01 11.12
C CYS A 113 -6.84 -5.53 11.71
N ARG A 114 -5.70 -5.93 11.12
CA ARG A 114 -4.37 -5.46 11.54
C ARG A 114 -4.24 -3.93 11.41
N ASN A 115 -4.62 -3.36 10.27
CA ASN A 115 -4.53 -1.92 10.04
C ASN A 115 -5.46 -1.13 10.96
N ILE A 116 -6.70 -1.60 11.14
CA ILE A 116 -7.67 -0.98 12.07
C ILE A 116 -7.14 -1.03 13.50
N TYR A 117 -6.58 -2.17 13.94
CA TYR A 117 -6.00 -2.30 15.28
C TYR A 117 -4.84 -1.32 15.48
N SER A 118 -3.93 -1.21 14.51
CA SER A 118 -2.81 -0.26 14.54
C SER A 118 -3.32 1.18 14.65
N LEU A 119 -4.32 1.55 13.84
CA LEU A 119 -4.90 2.89 13.85
C LEU A 119 -5.61 3.20 15.16
N ILE A 120 -6.33 2.24 15.75
CA ILE A 120 -6.96 2.38 17.08
C ILE A 120 -5.89 2.54 18.18
N CYS A 121 -4.79 1.80 18.11
CA CYS A 121 -3.68 1.95 19.05
C CYS A 121 -3.08 3.37 18.97
N LEU A 122 -2.83 3.83 17.74
CA LEU A 122 -2.33 5.17 17.45
C LEU A 122 -3.26 6.26 18.00
N PHE A 123 -4.56 6.19 17.72
CA PHE A 123 -5.52 7.16 18.22
C PHE A 123 -5.65 7.13 19.75
N ARG A 124 -5.61 5.94 20.36
CA ARG A 124 -5.57 5.83 21.83
C ARG A 124 -4.34 6.51 22.41
N LEU A 125 -3.17 6.33 21.79
CA LEU A 125 -1.93 6.96 22.22
C LEU A 125 -1.94 8.48 22.05
N ILE A 126 -2.53 8.98 20.95
CA ILE A 126 -2.71 10.41 20.72
C ILE A 126 -3.65 11.02 21.77
N HIS A 127 -4.73 10.31 22.13
CA HIS A 127 -5.74 10.82 23.07
C HIS A 127 -5.37 10.69 24.55
N SER A 128 -4.45 9.78 24.90
CA SER A 128 -4.04 9.56 26.29
C SER A 128 -2.95 10.53 26.78
N GLY A 129 -2.29 11.25 25.86
CA GLY A 129 -1.23 12.19 26.19
C GLY A 129 -1.73 13.60 26.54
N LYS A 130 -0.82 14.44 27.03
CA LYS A 130 -1.14 15.85 27.28
C LYS A 130 -1.08 16.61 25.96
N HIS A 131 -2.20 17.21 25.58
CA HIS A 131 -2.33 17.99 24.35
C HIS A 131 -1.88 19.43 24.57
N GLU A 132 -0.86 19.85 23.81
CA GLU A 132 -0.43 21.24 23.69
C GLU A 132 -0.60 21.69 22.24
N LYS A 133 -1.22 22.85 22.03
CA LYS A 133 -1.39 23.40 20.68
C LYS A 133 -0.11 24.12 20.29
N LEU A 134 0.47 23.74 19.17
CA LEU A 134 1.54 24.50 18.52
C LEU A 134 0.95 25.50 17.54
N GLU A 135 1.82 26.39 17.07
CA GLU A 135 1.54 27.25 15.93
C GLU A 135 1.17 26.44 14.67
N LYS A 136 0.49 27.10 13.73
CA LYS A 136 0.06 26.52 12.43
C LYS A 136 -0.98 25.37 12.54
N GLY A 137 -1.64 25.19 13.68
CA GLY A 137 -2.73 24.23 13.84
C GLY A 137 -2.28 22.78 14.10
N VAL A 138 -0.99 22.58 14.39
CA VAL A 138 -0.41 21.30 14.81
C VAL A 138 -0.66 21.09 16.31
N THR A 139 -0.92 19.86 16.73
CA THR A 139 -1.10 19.50 18.15
C THR A 139 0.05 18.62 18.61
N LEU A 140 0.81 19.08 19.58
CA LEU A 140 1.84 18.29 20.24
C LEU A 140 1.19 17.47 21.37
N VAL A 141 1.55 16.20 21.45
CA VAL A 141 1.07 15.26 22.45
C VAL A 141 2.29 14.81 23.23
N VAL A 142 2.44 15.32 24.45
CA VAL A 142 3.59 15.01 25.31
C VAL A 142 3.23 13.85 26.23
N HIS A 143 4.08 12.82 26.21
CA HIS A 143 3.99 11.67 27.10
C HIS A 143 5.13 11.67 28.11
N ASN A 144 4.85 11.24 29.34
CA ASN A 144 5.90 11.07 30.36
C ASN A 144 6.66 9.74 30.23
N GLN A 145 6.17 8.82 29.39
CA GLN A 145 6.84 7.53 29.11
C GLN A 145 7.83 7.70 27.96
N GLU A 146 8.90 6.90 27.96
CA GLU A 146 9.85 6.83 26.85
C GLU A 146 9.16 6.22 25.62
N ILE A 147 8.77 7.07 24.68
CA ILE A 147 8.11 6.71 23.43
C ILE A 147 8.88 7.40 22.31
N ALA A 148 9.26 6.64 21.29
CA ALA A 148 9.94 7.19 20.13
C ALA A 148 9.07 8.28 19.48
N PRO A 149 9.64 9.44 19.11
CA PRO A 149 8.89 10.49 18.46
C PRO A 149 8.26 9.99 17.16
N PHE A 150 7.07 10.50 16.88
CA PHE A 150 6.40 10.29 15.61
C PHE A 150 5.35 11.36 15.34
N SER A 151 5.10 11.57 14.07
CA SER A 151 4.05 12.44 13.57
C SER A 151 2.99 11.63 12.84
N TRP A 152 1.74 12.03 13.05
CA TRP A 152 0.61 11.48 12.34
C TRP A 152 -0.41 12.57 12.00
N MET A 153 -0.58 12.83 10.70
CA MET A 153 -1.49 13.83 10.15
C MET A 153 -1.21 15.25 10.67
N LYS A 154 -1.78 15.65 11.81
CA LYS A 154 -1.58 16.97 12.46
C LYS A 154 -1.10 16.86 13.91
N TYR A 155 -0.79 15.64 14.34
CA TYR A 155 -0.37 15.33 15.71
C TYR A 155 1.11 14.99 15.70
N ILE A 156 1.88 15.61 16.60
CA ILE A 156 3.26 15.21 16.90
C ILE A 156 3.23 14.58 18.27
N VAL A 157 3.73 13.36 18.41
CA VAL A 157 3.82 12.66 19.69
C VAL A 157 5.30 12.59 20.06
N ILE A 158 5.64 13.07 21.26
CA ILE A 158 7.02 13.10 21.77
C ILE A 158 7.06 12.75 23.25
N SER A 159 8.14 12.11 23.70
CA SER A 159 8.38 11.93 25.13
C SER A 159 8.87 13.23 25.77
N ARG A 160 8.59 13.42 27.07
CA ARG A 160 9.08 14.57 27.83
C ARG A 160 10.61 14.65 27.81
N LYS A 161 11.28 13.51 27.91
CA LYS A 161 12.74 13.39 27.91
C LYS A 161 13.33 13.89 26.58
N ASP A 162 12.79 13.40 25.47
CA ASP A 162 13.26 13.80 24.13
C ASP A 162 12.98 15.27 23.83
N LEU A 163 11.86 15.80 24.35
CA LEU A 163 11.52 17.21 24.24
C LEU A 163 12.51 18.11 25.00
N GLU A 164 13.01 17.66 26.16
CA GLU A 164 13.97 18.40 26.98
C GLU A 164 15.42 18.29 26.46
N GLU A 165 15.83 17.12 25.92
CA GLU A 165 17.19 16.89 25.43
C GLU A 165 17.42 17.39 24.00
N ASN A 166 16.57 17.00 23.04
CA ASN A 166 16.75 17.27 21.60
C ASN A 166 15.47 17.81 20.93
N GLY A 167 14.58 18.44 21.71
CA GLY A 167 13.23 18.77 21.26
C GLY A 167 13.17 19.62 19.99
N ARG A 168 14.10 20.56 19.80
CA ARG A 168 14.09 21.44 18.61
C ARG A 168 14.32 20.67 17.30
N GLU A 169 15.31 19.79 17.27
CA GLU A 169 15.65 18.99 16.07
C GLU A 169 14.52 18.00 15.76
N ILE A 170 14.04 17.29 16.78
CA ILE A 170 12.94 16.33 16.65
C ILE A 170 11.65 17.02 16.20
N LEU A 171 11.33 18.20 16.75
CA LEU A 171 10.14 18.94 16.33
C LEU A 171 10.22 19.41 14.87
N ILE A 172 11.40 19.84 14.39
CA ILE A 172 11.58 20.23 12.98
C ILE A 172 11.40 19.00 12.07
N HIS A 173 12.01 17.87 12.43
CA HIS A 173 11.88 16.59 11.71
C HIS A 173 10.42 16.14 11.60
N GLU A 174 9.73 16.04 12.76
CA GLU A 174 8.34 15.60 12.82
C GLU A 174 7.37 16.61 12.16
N MET A 175 7.70 17.90 12.19
CA MET A 175 6.94 18.92 11.47
C MET A 175 7.12 18.81 9.95
N ALA A 176 8.29 18.39 9.45
CA ALA A 176 8.52 18.13 8.04
C ALA A 176 7.60 17.03 7.51
N HIS A 177 7.42 15.93 8.26
CA HIS A 177 6.49 14.86 7.90
C HIS A 177 5.04 15.34 7.79
N ILE A 178 4.61 16.23 8.69
CA ILE A 178 3.28 16.85 8.64
C ILE A 178 3.16 17.78 7.44
N HIS A 179 4.18 18.62 7.20
CA HIS A 179 4.18 19.59 6.11
C HIS A 179 4.11 18.93 4.74
N HIS A 180 4.90 17.87 4.53
CA HIS A 180 4.91 17.10 3.29
C HIS A 180 3.77 16.07 3.20
N ARG A 181 2.95 15.93 4.25
CA ARG A 181 1.79 15.02 4.32
C ARG A 181 2.16 13.55 4.14
N HIS A 182 3.32 13.13 4.66
CA HIS A 182 3.82 11.76 4.56
C HIS A 182 2.83 10.71 5.10
N SER A 183 2.00 11.06 6.09
CA SER A 183 0.93 10.16 6.57
C SER A 183 -0.11 9.82 5.51
N VAL A 184 -0.43 10.75 4.60
CA VAL A 184 -1.40 10.51 3.51
C VAL A 184 -0.78 9.57 2.47
N ASP A 185 0.48 9.80 2.13
CA ASP A 185 1.22 9.00 1.16
C ASP A 185 1.33 7.53 1.63
N LEU A 186 1.58 7.31 2.93
CA LEU A 186 1.53 5.98 3.54
C LEU A 186 0.15 5.33 3.52
N LEU A 187 -0.92 6.11 3.79
CA LEU A 187 -2.30 5.59 3.68
C LEU A 187 -2.64 5.15 2.27
N VAL A 188 -2.20 5.91 1.24
CA VAL A 188 -2.40 5.52 -0.17
C VAL A 188 -1.65 4.23 -0.48
N ALA A 189 -0.41 4.09 -0.02
CA ALA A 189 0.36 2.86 -0.17
C ALA A 189 -0.31 1.68 0.54
N ASP A 190 -0.84 1.88 1.76
CA ASP A 190 -1.56 0.86 2.52
C ASP A 190 -2.86 0.42 1.84
N ILE A 191 -3.60 1.34 1.23
CA ILE A 191 -4.77 1.00 0.41
C ILE A 191 -4.33 0.17 -0.81
N CYS A 192 -3.22 0.49 -1.45
CA CYS A 192 -2.71 -0.31 -2.57
C CYS A 192 -2.31 -1.72 -2.10
N ILE A 193 -1.58 -1.82 -0.99
CA ILE A 193 -1.21 -3.11 -0.36
C ILE A 193 -2.47 -3.87 0.05
N PHE A 194 -3.53 -3.20 0.49
CA PHE A 194 -4.79 -3.84 0.84
C PHE A 194 -5.35 -4.68 -0.30
N PHE A 195 -5.37 -4.13 -1.52
CA PHE A 195 -5.80 -4.85 -2.72
C PHE A 195 -4.76 -5.84 -3.24
N GLN A 196 -3.48 -5.50 -3.11
CA GLN A 196 -2.32 -6.25 -3.64
C GLN A 196 -1.50 -6.91 -2.52
N TRP A 197 -2.14 -7.41 -1.47
CA TRP A 197 -1.45 -7.84 -0.25
C TRP A 197 -0.49 -9.02 -0.50
N PHE A 198 -0.80 -9.85 -1.49
CA PHE A 198 0.01 -10.97 -1.94
C PHE A 198 1.19 -10.55 -2.83
N ASN A 199 1.21 -9.30 -3.30
CA ASN A 199 2.22 -8.79 -4.23
C ASN A 199 3.39 -8.17 -3.46
N PRO A 200 4.60 -8.77 -3.47
CA PRO A 200 5.76 -8.22 -2.78
C PRO A 200 6.18 -6.85 -3.30
N GLY A 201 5.89 -6.51 -4.57
CA GLY A 201 6.20 -5.21 -5.15
C GLY A 201 5.49 -4.06 -4.44
N ALA A 202 4.26 -4.27 -3.96
CA ALA A 202 3.51 -3.24 -3.25
C ALA A 202 4.15 -2.93 -1.88
N TRP A 203 4.63 -3.97 -1.18
CA TRP A 203 5.34 -3.83 0.09
C TRP A 203 6.70 -3.13 -0.09
N LEU A 204 7.45 -3.49 -1.13
CA LEU A 204 8.72 -2.85 -1.45
C LEU A 204 8.53 -1.37 -1.82
N LEU A 205 7.50 -1.05 -2.62
CA LEU A 205 7.16 0.35 -2.93
C LEU A 205 6.88 1.18 -1.66
N LYS A 206 6.13 0.62 -0.70
CA LYS A 206 5.89 1.30 0.58
C LYS A 206 7.19 1.54 1.34
N GLN A 207 8.10 0.58 1.36
CA GLN A 207 9.40 0.72 2.02
C GLN A 207 10.25 1.82 1.37
N GLU A 208 10.33 1.84 0.03
CA GLU A 208 11.06 2.89 -0.68
C GLU A 208 10.44 4.28 -0.45
N LEU A 209 9.11 4.36 -0.40
CA LEU A 209 8.40 5.61 -0.09
C LEU A 209 8.71 6.10 1.32
N GLN A 210 8.80 5.20 2.30
CA GLN A 210 9.24 5.53 3.66
C GLN A 210 10.67 6.07 3.69
N ASN A 211 11.60 5.43 2.96
CA ASN A 211 12.97 5.92 2.87
C ASN A 211 13.03 7.34 2.31
N VAL A 212 12.27 7.62 1.23
CA VAL A 212 12.17 8.96 0.65
C VAL A 212 11.61 9.97 1.65
N HIS A 213 10.60 9.60 2.44
CA HIS A 213 10.05 10.47 3.47
C HIS A 213 11.07 10.85 4.54
N GLU A 214 11.89 9.91 5.01
CA GLU A 214 12.95 10.20 5.97
C GLU A 214 14.00 11.12 5.36
N TYR A 215 14.42 10.87 4.11
CA TYR A 215 15.37 11.76 3.43
C TYR A 215 14.84 13.20 3.26
N GLU A 216 13.54 13.38 2.93
CA GLU A 216 12.94 14.72 2.85
C GLU A 216 12.85 15.41 4.22
N ALA A 217 12.61 14.64 5.29
CA ALA A 217 12.57 15.16 6.65
C ALA A 217 13.97 15.60 7.13
N ASP A 218 14.99 14.75 6.93
CA ASP A 218 16.38 15.05 7.26
C ASP A 218 16.90 16.27 6.49
N GLU A 219 16.59 16.37 5.19
CA GLU A 219 16.96 17.52 4.36
C GLU A 219 16.34 18.82 4.89
N THR A 220 15.12 18.76 5.43
CA THR A 220 14.45 19.91 6.03
C THR A 220 15.16 20.37 7.31
N VAL A 221 15.61 19.44 8.15
CA VAL A 221 16.37 19.75 9.38
C VAL A 221 17.69 20.45 9.06
N ILE A 222 18.42 19.94 8.07
CA ILE A 222 19.70 20.52 7.62
C ILE A 222 19.49 21.94 7.06
N ASN A 223 18.45 22.15 6.24
CA ASN A 223 18.14 23.44 5.64
C ASN A 223 17.71 24.52 6.66
N GLU A 224 17.12 24.11 7.80
CA GLU A 224 16.79 25.01 8.92
C GLU A 224 18.02 25.41 9.76
N GLY A 225 19.22 24.98 9.37
CA GLY A 225 20.50 25.41 9.98
C GLY A 225 20.82 24.72 11.31
N VAL A 226 20.14 23.62 11.62
CA VAL A 226 20.52 22.73 12.72
C VAL A 226 21.59 21.78 12.17
N ASN A 227 22.83 21.87 12.69
CA ASN A 227 23.85 20.87 12.39
C ASN A 227 23.33 19.52 12.91
N ALA A 228 22.84 18.67 12.01
CA ALA A 228 22.53 17.26 12.29
C ALA A 228 23.84 16.55 12.65
N ALA A 229 24.32 16.73 13.88
CA ALA A 229 25.52 16.08 14.39
C ALA A 229 25.29 14.57 14.60
N HIS A 230 24.04 14.12 14.51
CA HIS A 230 23.66 12.71 14.44
C HIS A 230 22.63 12.51 13.33
N PRO A 231 22.79 11.52 12.44
CA PRO A 231 21.67 10.98 11.69
C PRO A 231 20.71 10.39 12.73
N ILE A 232 19.71 11.16 13.12
CA ILE A 232 18.63 10.64 13.93
C ILE A 232 17.90 9.68 12.99
N ILE A 233 17.85 8.39 13.36
CA ILE A 233 17.04 7.33 12.75
C ILE A 233 17.69 6.48 11.63
N ILE A 234 18.52 5.52 12.05
CA ILE A 234 18.48 4.12 11.51
C ILE A 234 17.56 3.24 12.39
N GLY A 235 16.62 3.85 13.13
CA GLY A 235 15.81 3.17 14.17
C GLY A 235 14.35 2.89 13.81
N GLY A 236 13.83 3.40 12.68
CA GLY A 236 12.41 3.34 12.33
C GLY A 236 11.94 2.00 11.76
N MET A 237 12.83 1.05 11.47
CA MET A 237 12.55 -0.21 10.77
C MET A 237 11.64 -1.21 11.51
N HIS A 238 11.02 -0.84 12.62
CA HIS A 238 10.13 -1.74 13.37
C HIS A 238 8.85 -1.09 13.93
N LYS A 239 8.26 -0.12 13.23
CA LYS A 239 6.86 0.26 13.48
C LYS A 239 5.95 -0.74 12.73
N SER A 240 5.73 -1.91 13.34
CA SER A 240 4.85 -2.99 12.86
C SER A 240 3.44 -2.90 13.40
#